data_AF-A0A7S3PXT3-F1
#
_entry.id   AF-A0A7S3PXT3-F1
#
_cell.length_a   1.000
_cell.length_b   1.000
_cell.length_c   1.000
_cell.angle_alpha   90.00
_cell.angle_beta   90.00
_cell.angle_gamma   90.00
#
_symmetry.space_group_name_H-M   'P 1'
#
loop_
_entity.id
_entity.type
_entity.pdbx_description
1 polymer ?
#
loop_
_entity_poly.entity_id
_entity_poly.type
_entity_poly.pdbx_seq_one_letter_code
_entity_poly.pdbx_strand_id
1 'polypeptide(L)'
;MKFGASLVVLLISSPLAESFSVESLPASTSIIDHKCRGPSHFSKSDRSASSCLAHAEKDASPDTSNKETVIDRRPHEQRVKRPRKARRLNHSFMHLYRHDSSRFDDEKIAPSSKSMTSPRIYLKEYAGFMDHEIDTMSESFPPLLDLDVKRHLRPKLRFLKYTLQGLAADSNLTSESKGPLILSKIAKRVPPQYFGSRMEKVVAPKHAFLMHMGLPHGKALLDNDAELFRDFLLSCRRTKTFAALCNEWRRAYGKCEDEGYQHLLMEEGIEIIPSDRPNELITPKKIDAFDGLFARGILAASRNDMDPQNQHLQHMNVTASQMIYLLTKHGSNPLERDVRDISLLHWSAGAGELGSLRQLIAALPGGMEEAVRLRADRDGASILHWAAAGSEAKAFGCGGHINVCKVRIFHISSSFCASSILRCTNL
;
A
#
# COMPACT_ATOMS: atom_id res chain seq x y z
N MET A 1 -17.54 -19.66 16.22
CA MET A 1 -16.97 -18.87 17.33
C MET A 1 -18.06 -17.91 17.77
N LYS A 2 -18.58 -18.08 18.99
CA LYS A 2 -19.45 -17.10 19.63
C LYS A 2 -18.51 -16.16 20.40
N PHE A 3 -18.45 -14.90 20.02
CA PHE A 3 -17.70 -13.89 20.77
C PHE A 3 -18.68 -13.27 21.78
N GLY A 4 -18.24 -13.08 23.02
CA GLY A 4 -18.99 -12.31 24.01
C GLY A 4 -18.40 -10.91 24.06
N ALA A 5 -19.11 -9.92 23.52
CA ALA A 5 -18.75 -8.52 23.65
C ALA A 5 -19.34 -7.95 24.96
N SER A 6 -18.55 -7.13 25.67
CA SER A 6 -19.07 -6.35 26.81
C SER A 6 -19.82 -5.12 26.29
N LEU A 7 -21.06 -4.97 26.77
CA LEU A 7 -22.01 -3.93 26.40
C LEU A 7 -21.57 -2.56 26.95
N VAL A 8 -21.28 -1.61 26.05
CA VAL A 8 -21.19 -0.18 26.38
C VAL A 8 -22.29 0.54 25.60
N VAL A 9 -23.33 0.98 26.32
CA VAL A 9 -24.44 1.74 25.73
C VAL A 9 -24.02 3.20 25.60
N LEU A 10 -23.83 3.65 24.36
CA LEU A 10 -23.61 5.07 24.03
C LEU A 10 -24.95 5.71 23.64
N LEU A 11 -25.48 6.55 24.53
CA LEU A 11 -26.58 7.46 24.21
C LEU A 11 -26.03 8.60 23.34
N ILE A 12 -26.34 8.56 22.04
CA ILE A 12 -26.07 9.68 21.14
C ILE A 12 -27.30 10.61 21.19
N SER A 13 -27.22 11.67 21.99
CA SER A 13 -28.20 12.75 21.96
C SER A 13 -28.01 13.59 20.69
N SER A 14 -29.02 13.65 19.84
CA SER A 14 -29.08 14.57 18.70
C SER A 14 -29.24 16.02 19.20
N PRO A 15 -28.41 17.00 18.79
CA PRO A 15 -28.77 18.39 18.98
C PRO A 15 -29.70 18.82 17.82
N LEU A 16 -30.94 19.15 18.18
CA LEU A 16 -31.78 20.02 17.36
C LEU A 16 -31.13 21.40 17.30
N ALA A 17 -31.22 22.02 16.13
CA ALA A 17 -30.64 23.31 15.82
C ALA A 17 -31.23 24.43 16.70
N GLU A 18 -30.39 25.06 17.51
CA GLU A 18 -30.63 26.41 18.04
C GLU A 18 -29.34 27.22 17.91
N SER A 19 -29.47 28.36 17.25
CA SER A 19 -28.46 29.41 17.13
C SER A 19 -28.28 30.10 18.48
N PHE A 20 -27.10 30.03 19.11
CA PHE A 20 -26.75 30.99 20.15
C PHE A 20 -25.24 31.25 20.25
N SER A 21 -24.96 32.50 20.59
CA SER A 21 -23.69 33.21 20.67
C SER A 21 -22.73 32.66 21.71
N VAL A 22 -21.45 32.92 21.47
CA VAL A 22 -20.30 32.52 22.30
C VAL A 22 -20.28 33.32 23.59
N GLU A 23 -20.52 32.66 24.73
CA GLU A 23 -20.03 33.09 26.04
C GLU A 23 -19.08 32.02 26.60
N SER A 24 -17.87 32.47 26.93
CA SER A 24 -16.77 31.69 27.49
C SER A 24 -16.89 31.57 29.02
N LEU A 25 -16.75 30.37 29.59
CA LEU A 25 -16.40 30.15 31.01
C LEU A 25 -15.89 28.69 31.21
N PRO A 26 -15.26 28.33 32.36
CA PRO A 26 -13.88 27.86 32.40
C PRO A 26 -13.69 26.36 32.67
N ALA A 27 -12.45 25.91 32.46
CA ALA A 27 -11.98 24.54 32.63
C ALA A 27 -12.02 24.06 34.09
N SER A 28 -12.57 22.87 34.30
CA SER A 28 -12.30 22.02 35.46
C SER A 28 -12.59 20.56 35.07
N THR A 29 -11.53 19.77 34.90
CA THR A 29 -11.61 18.32 34.70
C THR A 29 -11.05 17.61 35.93
N SER A 30 -11.91 16.87 36.62
CA SER A 30 -11.51 15.85 37.57
C SER A 30 -11.18 14.56 36.81
N ILE A 31 -10.02 13.99 37.11
CA ILE A 31 -9.51 12.73 36.56
C ILE A 31 -10.09 11.59 37.39
N ILE A 32 -10.84 10.68 36.76
CA ILE A 32 -11.24 9.39 37.34
C ILE A 32 -10.34 8.32 36.72
N ASP A 33 -9.40 7.81 37.53
CA ASP A 33 -8.51 6.69 37.21
C ASP A 33 -9.27 5.36 37.27
N HIS A 34 -9.43 4.69 36.12
CA HIS A 34 -9.83 3.28 36.08
C HIS A 34 -8.61 2.39 35.81
N LYS A 35 -8.19 1.71 36.87
CA LYS A 35 -7.05 0.79 36.96
C LYS A 35 -7.36 -0.52 36.21
N CYS A 36 -6.79 -0.70 35.02
CA CYS A 36 -6.86 -1.97 34.28
C CYS A 36 -5.91 -3.01 34.89
N ARG A 37 -6.43 -4.22 35.12
CA ARG A 37 -5.72 -5.40 35.64
C ARG A 37 -4.70 -5.93 34.60
N GLY A 38 -3.49 -6.24 35.08
CA GLY A 38 -2.36 -6.70 34.26
C GLY A 38 -2.48 -8.15 33.74
N PRO A 39 -1.63 -8.54 32.77
CA PRO A 39 -1.66 -9.85 32.15
C PRO A 39 -0.91 -10.91 32.95
N SER A 40 -1.45 -12.14 32.91
CA SER A 40 -0.87 -13.35 33.49
C SER A 40 0.37 -13.83 32.72
N HIS A 41 1.41 -14.18 33.48
CA HIS A 41 2.63 -14.82 33.02
C HIS A 41 2.34 -16.16 32.32
N PHE A 42 2.82 -16.32 31.09
CA PHE A 42 2.92 -17.61 30.41
C PHE A 42 4.40 -18.01 30.32
N SER A 43 4.81 -18.99 31.11
CA SER A 43 6.15 -19.57 31.13
C SER A 43 6.39 -20.42 29.88
N LYS A 44 7.48 -20.15 29.15
CA LYS A 44 7.98 -20.99 28.07
C LYS A 44 8.73 -22.18 28.67
N SER A 45 8.31 -23.40 28.30
CA SER A 45 9.04 -24.63 28.59
C SER A 45 10.10 -24.88 27.52
N ASP A 46 11.32 -25.11 27.97
CA ASP A 46 12.47 -25.54 27.19
C ASP A 46 12.22 -26.86 26.46
N ARG A 47 12.68 -26.96 25.21
CA ARG A 47 12.99 -28.25 24.58
C ARG A 47 14.38 -28.20 23.96
N SER A 48 15.22 -28.98 24.62
CA SER A 48 16.58 -29.37 24.32
C SER A 48 16.74 -30.07 22.97
N ALA A 49 17.92 -29.86 22.41
CA ALA A 49 18.46 -30.54 21.25
C ALA A 49 18.58 -32.06 21.46
N SER A 50 18.44 -32.82 20.38
CA SER A 50 19.02 -34.15 20.26
C SER A 50 19.66 -34.28 18.88
N SER A 51 20.98 -34.49 18.90
CA SER A 51 21.77 -34.92 17.76
C SER A 51 21.54 -36.42 17.51
N CYS A 52 21.83 -36.90 16.30
CA CYS A 52 22.41 -38.21 16.04
C CYS A 52 22.94 -38.28 14.60
N LEU A 53 24.12 -38.87 14.47
CA LEU A 53 24.94 -39.09 13.29
C LEU A 53 24.61 -40.42 12.57
N ALA A 54 24.91 -40.44 11.27
CA ALA A 54 25.45 -41.52 10.42
C ALA A 54 24.71 -42.87 10.25
N HIS A 55 24.46 -43.28 8.99
CA HIS A 55 25.26 -44.29 8.26
C HIS A 55 24.77 -44.46 6.80
N ALA A 56 25.67 -44.94 5.95
CA ALA A 56 25.56 -45.13 4.50
C ALA A 56 25.38 -46.62 4.10
N GLU A 57 25.24 -46.85 2.78
CA GLU A 57 25.24 -48.11 2.01
C GLU A 57 23.91 -48.91 1.95
N LYS A 58 23.57 -49.69 0.91
CA LYS A 58 23.77 -49.72 -0.56
C LYS A 58 22.88 -50.91 -1.07
N ASP A 59 22.53 -50.89 -2.35
CA ASP A 59 22.14 -52.04 -3.21
C ASP A 59 20.67 -52.53 -3.35
N ALA A 60 20.18 -52.38 -4.60
CA ALA A 60 19.46 -53.29 -5.52
C ALA A 60 18.11 -54.01 -5.21
N SER A 61 17.11 -53.68 -6.06
CA SER A 61 15.91 -54.37 -6.64
C SER A 61 15.64 -55.88 -6.38
N PRO A 62 14.41 -56.45 -6.61
CA PRO A 62 13.26 -55.93 -7.39
C PRO A 62 11.83 -56.16 -6.84
N ASP A 63 10.87 -55.49 -7.51
CA ASP A 63 9.42 -55.72 -7.64
C ASP A 63 8.70 -56.73 -6.72
N THR A 64 7.90 -56.18 -5.80
CA THR A 64 6.55 -56.72 -5.49
C THR A 64 5.61 -55.55 -5.21
N SER A 65 4.57 -55.43 -6.03
CA SER A 65 3.55 -54.37 -5.99
C SER A 65 2.54 -54.59 -4.85
N ASN A 66 3.02 -54.55 -3.61
CA ASN A 66 2.15 -54.43 -2.46
C ASN A 66 1.86 -52.93 -2.26
N LYS A 67 0.68 -52.47 -2.72
CA LYS A 67 0.21 -51.10 -2.43
C LYS A 67 -0.12 -51.02 -0.94
N GLU A 68 0.91 -50.83 -0.12
CA GLU A 68 0.75 -50.35 1.25
C GLU A 68 -0.11 -49.10 1.19
N THR A 69 -1.29 -49.20 1.79
CA THR A 69 -2.13 -48.05 2.08
C THR A 69 -1.37 -47.22 3.10
N VAL A 70 -0.56 -46.28 2.61
CA VAL A 70 0.12 -45.29 3.45
C VAL A 70 -0.96 -44.57 4.25
N ILE A 71 -1.15 -44.99 5.50
CA ILE A 71 -2.11 -44.41 6.42
C ILE A 71 -1.66 -42.96 6.61
N ASP A 72 -2.41 -42.01 6.06
CA ASP A 72 -2.12 -40.60 6.18
C ASP A 72 -2.23 -40.19 7.66
N ARG A 73 -1.11 -40.22 8.38
CA ARG A 73 -1.05 -39.89 9.81
C ARG A 73 -1.27 -38.40 10.10
N ARG A 74 -1.54 -37.56 9.09
CA ARG A 74 -1.86 -36.14 9.32
C ARG A 74 -3.18 -36.00 10.09
N PRO A 75 -3.28 -35.05 11.04
CA PRO A 75 -4.49 -34.78 11.81
C PRO A 75 -5.71 -34.62 10.90
N HIS A 76 -6.86 -35.14 11.32
CA HIS A 76 -8.13 -35.10 10.56
C HIS A 76 -8.43 -33.72 9.96
N GLU A 77 -8.14 -32.63 10.68
CA GLU A 77 -8.36 -31.24 10.25
C GLU A 77 -7.50 -30.77 9.04
N GLN A 78 -6.44 -31.51 8.73
CA GLN A 78 -5.55 -31.25 7.58
C GLN A 78 -5.89 -32.13 6.37
N ARG A 79 -6.82 -33.09 6.50
CA ARG A 79 -7.25 -33.99 5.41
C ARG A 79 -8.32 -33.32 4.56
N VAL A 80 -7.95 -32.28 3.81
CA VAL A 80 -8.83 -31.74 2.76
C VAL A 80 -8.69 -32.59 1.51
N LYS A 81 -9.80 -33.10 0.96
CA LYS A 81 -9.85 -33.95 -0.24
C LYS A 81 -9.28 -33.30 -1.51
N ARG A 82 -8.95 -32.00 -1.48
CA ARG A 82 -8.34 -31.26 -2.58
C ARG A 82 -7.09 -30.56 -2.09
N PRO A 83 -6.04 -30.43 -2.92
CA PRO A 83 -4.91 -29.56 -2.62
C PRO A 83 -5.46 -28.20 -2.22
N ARG A 84 -5.16 -27.72 -1.01
CA ARG A 84 -5.44 -26.32 -0.68
C ARG A 84 -4.72 -25.51 -1.75
N LYS A 85 -5.47 -24.71 -2.53
CA LYS A 85 -4.88 -23.74 -3.44
C LYS A 85 -3.82 -23.02 -2.63
N ALA A 86 -2.55 -23.15 -3.02
CA ALA A 86 -1.43 -22.69 -2.22
C ALA A 86 -1.79 -21.30 -1.71
N ARG A 87 -1.78 -21.12 -0.39
CA ARG A 87 -2.10 -19.84 0.24
C ARG A 87 -1.02 -18.92 -0.30
N ARG A 88 -1.34 -18.20 -1.38
CA ARG A 88 -0.40 -17.29 -2.03
C ARG A 88 -0.04 -16.34 -0.92
N LEU A 89 1.15 -16.50 -0.34
CA LEU A 89 1.72 -15.49 0.53
C LEU A 89 1.58 -14.22 -0.28
N ASN A 90 0.83 -13.26 0.27
CA ASN A 90 0.58 -11.96 -0.34
C ASN A 90 1.93 -11.48 -0.86
N HIS A 91 2.14 -11.59 -2.17
CA HIS A 91 3.40 -11.13 -2.73
C HIS A 91 3.37 -9.64 -2.51
N SER A 92 4.36 -9.19 -1.76
CA SER A 92 4.61 -7.84 -1.25
C SER A 92 4.42 -6.69 -2.25
N PHE A 93 4.22 -6.99 -3.53
CA PHE A 93 4.19 -6.03 -4.62
C PHE A 93 3.19 -6.41 -5.73
N MET A 94 2.28 -7.34 -5.48
CA MET A 94 1.49 -8.00 -6.55
C MET A 94 0.67 -7.01 -7.41
N HIS A 95 0.48 -5.78 -6.95
CA HIS A 95 -0.45 -4.82 -7.55
C HIS A 95 0.11 -3.48 -7.99
N LEU A 96 1.39 -3.14 -7.78
CA LEU A 96 1.90 -1.81 -8.21
C LEU A 96 1.75 -1.64 -9.74
N TYR A 97 0.81 -0.79 -10.15
CA TYR A 97 0.40 -0.52 -11.52
C TYR A 97 -0.08 -1.73 -12.35
N ARG A 98 -0.30 -2.90 -11.72
CA ARG A 98 -0.71 -4.14 -12.40
C ARG A 98 -2.23 -4.36 -12.44
N HIS A 99 -3.00 -3.45 -11.86
CA HIS A 99 -4.45 -3.59 -11.77
C HIS A 99 -5.16 -2.90 -12.95
N ASP A 100 -6.27 -3.49 -13.36
CA ASP A 100 -7.12 -3.01 -14.47
C ASP A 100 -8.16 -1.99 -13.95
N SER A 101 -7.75 -1.10 -13.04
CA SER A 101 -8.66 -0.08 -12.51
C SER A 101 -8.95 0.96 -13.59
N SER A 102 -10.22 1.34 -13.69
CA SER A 102 -10.70 2.36 -14.62
C SER A 102 -10.03 3.73 -14.44
N ARG A 103 -9.51 4.00 -13.23
CA ARG A 103 -8.69 5.19 -12.95
C ARG A 103 -7.45 5.27 -13.84
N PHE A 104 -6.93 4.11 -14.23
CA PHE A 104 -5.77 3.97 -15.10
C PHE A 104 -6.17 3.40 -16.46
N ASP A 105 -7.41 3.65 -16.92
CA ASP A 105 -7.93 3.16 -18.21
C ASP A 105 -7.12 3.67 -19.40
N ASP A 106 -6.00 2.99 -19.61
CA ASP A 106 -5.27 2.97 -20.85
C ASP A 106 -6.10 2.28 -21.95
N GLU A 107 -7.15 1.52 -21.57
CA GLU A 107 -8.00 0.76 -22.49
C GLU A 107 -8.89 1.64 -23.38
N LYS A 108 -9.20 2.88 -22.97
CA LYS A 108 -9.88 3.84 -23.86
C LYS A 108 -8.99 4.31 -25.01
N ILE A 109 -7.68 4.16 -24.85
CA ILE A 109 -6.66 4.60 -25.82
C ILE A 109 -6.08 3.39 -26.56
N ALA A 110 -6.08 2.21 -25.93
CA ALA A 110 -5.54 0.99 -26.51
C ALA A 110 -6.42 0.50 -27.67
N PRO A 111 -5.87 0.28 -28.87
CA PRO A 111 -6.57 -0.44 -29.91
C PRO A 111 -6.92 -1.84 -29.43
N SER A 112 -7.99 -2.42 -29.99
CA SER A 112 -8.64 -3.66 -29.58
C SER A 112 -7.71 -4.65 -28.85
N SER A 113 -8.14 -5.13 -27.68
CA SER A 113 -7.38 -5.93 -26.69
C SER A 113 -6.54 -7.11 -27.21
N LYS A 114 -6.69 -7.50 -28.47
CA LYS A 114 -5.87 -8.52 -29.15
C LYS A 114 -4.49 -8.02 -29.60
N SER A 115 -4.27 -6.72 -29.78
CA SER A 115 -3.01 -6.16 -30.33
C SER A 115 -1.91 -5.90 -29.28
N MET A 116 -2.25 -5.81 -27.99
CA MET A 116 -1.31 -5.40 -26.93
C MET A 116 -0.32 -6.47 -26.47
N THR A 117 -0.09 -7.52 -27.26
CA THR A 117 0.90 -8.57 -26.94
C THR A 117 2.32 -8.18 -27.37
N SER A 118 2.49 -7.35 -28.39
CA SER A 118 3.80 -6.94 -28.88
C SER A 118 4.35 -5.72 -28.12
N PRO A 119 5.52 -5.81 -27.47
CA PRO A 119 6.15 -4.69 -26.78
C PRO A 119 6.46 -3.51 -27.70
N ARG A 120 6.83 -3.79 -28.96
CA ARG A 120 7.10 -2.76 -29.96
C ARG A 120 5.86 -1.94 -30.29
N ILE A 121 4.73 -2.61 -30.54
CA ILE A 121 3.43 -1.97 -30.78
C ILE A 121 3.03 -1.15 -29.55
N TYR A 122 3.18 -1.71 -28.35
CA TYR A 122 2.86 -1.01 -27.11
C TYR A 122 3.72 0.25 -26.90
N LEU A 123 5.04 0.19 -27.13
CA LEU A 123 5.92 1.36 -27.04
C LEU A 123 5.55 2.45 -28.06
N LYS A 124 5.22 2.05 -29.29
CA LYS A 124 4.84 2.97 -30.37
C LYS A 124 3.50 3.65 -30.09
N GLU A 125 2.48 2.85 -29.80
CA GLU A 125 1.11 3.35 -29.64
C GLU A 125 0.88 4.01 -28.28
N TYR A 126 1.44 3.49 -27.20
CA TYR A 126 1.19 4.01 -25.85
C TYR A 126 2.22 5.06 -25.41
N ALA A 127 3.50 4.84 -25.74
CA ALA A 127 4.56 5.78 -25.37
C ALA A 127 4.96 6.76 -26.48
N GLY A 128 4.47 6.57 -27.71
CA GLY A 128 4.77 7.47 -28.81
C GLY A 128 6.23 7.39 -29.28
N PHE A 129 6.91 6.27 -29.05
CA PHE A 129 8.25 6.05 -29.59
C PHE A 129 8.20 5.78 -31.10
N MET A 130 9.17 6.32 -31.83
CA MET A 130 9.40 5.99 -33.23
C MET A 130 10.13 4.65 -33.36
N ASP A 131 9.95 3.95 -34.48
CA ASP A 131 10.57 2.63 -34.67
C ASP A 131 12.09 2.65 -34.50
N HIS A 132 12.79 3.68 -35.02
CA HIS A 132 14.24 3.83 -34.86
C HIS A 132 14.68 4.12 -33.40
N GLU A 133 13.84 4.78 -32.60
CA GLU A 133 14.12 5.01 -31.18
C GLU A 133 14.00 3.69 -30.41
N ILE A 134 12.99 2.89 -30.74
CA ILE A 134 12.82 1.55 -30.17
C ILE A 134 14.01 0.67 -30.55
N ASP A 135 14.48 0.74 -31.80
CA ASP A 135 15.66 -0.01 -32.26
C ASP A 135 16.92 0.40 -31.48
N THR A 136 17.18 1.71 -31.35
CA THR A 136 18.30 2.24 -30.55
C THR A 136 18.22 1.78 -29.07
N MET A 137 17.03 1.81 -28.49
CA MET A 137 16.79 1.33 -27.13
C MET A 137 16.97 -0.19 -27.00
N SER A 138 16.58 -0.94 -28.03
CA SER A 138 16.75 -2.40 -28.08
C SER A 138 18.21 -2.78 -28.27
N GLU A 139 19.01 -2.02 -29.02
CA GLU A 139 20.45 -2.25 -29.15
C GLU A 139 21.17 -2.08 -27.80
N SER A 140 20.80 -1.04 -27.04
CA SER A 140 21.38 -0.75 -25.73
C SER A 140 20.81 -1.62 -24.59
N PHE A 141 19.58 -2.13 -24.75
CA PHE A 141 18.95 -3.07 -23.84
C PHE A 141 18.22 -4.19 -24.63
N PRO A 142 18.96 -5.22 -25.10
CA PRO A 142 18.41 -6.30 -25.95
C PRO A 142 17.12 -6.95 -25.47
N PRO A 143 16.90 -7.20 -24.16
CA PRO A 143 15.66 -7.81 -23.68
C PRO A 143 14.41 -6.93 -23.80
N LEU A 144 14.50 -5.67 -24.27
CA LEU A 144 13.38 -4.72 -24.31
C LEU A 144 12.15 -5.29 -25.02
N LEU A 145 12.36 -5.91 -26.19
CA LEU A 145 11.30 -6.43 -27.04
C LEU A 145 10.77 -7.81 -26.59
N ASP A 146 11.45 -8.45 -25.63
CA ASP A 146 11.03 -9.71 -25.01
C ASP A 146 10.20 -9.49 -23.73
N LEU A 147 10.07 -8.24 -23.27
CA LEU A 147 9.35 -7.94 -22.03
C LEU A 147 7.84 -8.17 -22.18
N ASP A 148 7.26 -9.00 -21.32
CA ASP A 148 5.79 -9.10 -21.21
C ASP A 148 5.15 -7.71 -20.96
N VAL A 149 4.27 -7.30 -21.87
CA VAL A 149 3.63 -5.98 -21.84
C VAL A 149 2.86 -5.76 -20.54
N LYS A 150 2.01 -6.72 -20.13
CA LYS A 150 1.12 -6.56 -18.98
C LYS A 150 1.89 -6.60 -17.66
N ARG A 151 2.94 -7.42 -17.55
CA ARG A 151 3.67 -7.69 -16.31
C ARG A 151 4.89 -6.80 -16.09
N HIS A 152 5.52 -6.31 -17.16
CA HIS A 152 6.78 -5.58 -17.06
C HIS A 152 6.66 -4.18 -17.63
N LEU A 153 6.17 -4.04 -18.86
CA LEU A 153 6.25 -2.77 -19.58
C LEU A 153 5.17 -1.77 -19.16
N ARG A 154 3.90 -2.19 -19.11
CA ARG A 154 2.76 -1.37 -18.69
C ARG A 154 2.95 -0.77 -17.30
N PRO A 155 3.35 -1.52 -16.26
CA PRO A 155 3.61 -0.93 -14.94
C PRO A 155 4.67 0.17 -14.98
N LYS A 156 5.74 -0.01 -15.76
CA LYS A 156 6.82 0.97 -15.90
C LYS A 156 6.39 2.23 -16.62
N LEU A 157 5.64 2.12 -17.71
CA LEU A 157 5.13 3.30 -18.42
C LEU A 157 4.09 4.04 -17.58
N ARG A 158 3.25 3.33 -16.82
CA ARG A 158 2.33 3.94 -15.85
C ARG A 158 3.08 4.67 -14.73
N PHE A 159 4.17 4.11 -14.21
CA PHE A 159 5.02 4.78 -13.24
C PHE A 159 5.59 6.11 -13.78
N LEU A 160 6.13 6.09 -15.02
CA LEU A 160 6.60 7.32 -15.68
C LEU A 160 5.47 8.35 -15.84
N LYS A 161 4.30 7.90 -16.30
CA LYS A 161 3.14 8.75 -16.59
C LYS A 161 2.55 9.36 -15.32
N TYR A 162 2.26 8.54 -14.31
CA TYR A 162 1.45 8.91 -13.15
C TYR A 162 2.28 9.24 -11.89
N THR A 163 3.45 8.63 -11.70
CA THR A 163 4.31 8.90 -10.53
C THR A 163 5.31 10.00 -10.80
N LEU A 164 6.06 9.88 -11.92
CA LEU A 164 7.04 10.91 -12.31
C LEU A 164 6.39 12.14 -12.95
N GLN A 165 5.06 12.17 -13.01
CA GLN A 165 4.28 13.22 -13.67
C GLN A 165 4.82 13.52 -15.07
N GLY A 166 5.15 12.45 -15.80
CA GLY A 166 5.53 12.56 -17.20
C GLY A 166 4.41 13.12 -18.10
N LEU A 167 3.24 13.33 -17.53
CA LEU A 167 2.23 14.20 -18.08
C LEU A 167 2.30 15.53 -17.37
N ALA A 168 2.86 16.53 -18.05
CA ALA A 168 2.51 17.90 -17.70
C ALA A 168 0.97 17.98 -17.73
N ALA A 169 0.36 18.28 -16.58
CA ALA A 169 -1.01 18.76 -16.52
C ALA A 169 -1.07 20.17 -17.11
N ASP A 170 -0.55 20.35 -18.33
CA ASP A 170 -0.75 21.55 -19.11
C ASP A 170 -2.23 21.51 -19.50
N SER A 171 -3.06 22.01 -18.57
CA SER A 171 -4.52 22.12 -18.62
C SER A 171 -5.03 22.93 -19.81
N ASN A 172 -4.13 23.40 -20.67
CA ASN A 172 -4.41 24.23 -21.83
C ASN A 172 -4.29 23.48 -23.16
N LEU A 173 -3.90 22.20 -23.18
CA LEU A 173 -4.04 21.40 -24.40
C LEU A 173 -5.52 21.09 -24.64
N THR A 174 -6.10 21.87 -25.55
CA THR A 174 -7.46 21.71 -26.07
C THR A 174 -7.68 20.26 -26.51
N SER A 175 -8.87 19.75 -26.22
CA SER A 175 -9.28 18.33 -26.31
C SER A 175 -9.23 17.70 -27.72
N GLU A 176 -8.63 18.35 -28.71
CA GLU A 176 -8.71 17.96 -30.13
C GLU A 176 -7.41 17.35 -30.69
N SER A 177 -6.23 17.55 -30.07
CA SER A 177 -5.00 16.85 -30.48
C SER A 177 -4.72 15.59 -29.64
N LYS A 178 -5.76 14.78 -29.40
CA LYS A 178 -5.77 13.55 -28.57
C LYS A 178 -5.03 12.36 -29.20
N GLY A 179 -3.83 12.58 -29.73
CA GLY A 179 -2.90 11.50 -30.01
C GLY A 179 -2.26 10.98 -28.70
N PRO A 180 -1.93 9.69 -28.60
CA PRO A 180 -1.26 9.08 -27.43
C PRO A 180 0.23 9.49 -27.28
N LEU A 181 0.61 10.67 -27.78
CA LEU A 181 1.98 11.23 -27.78
C LEU A 181 2.47 11.67 -26.39
N ILE A 182 1.70 11.32 -25.36
CA ILE A 182 1.82 11.68 -23.95
C ILE A 182 3.23 11.50 -23.40
N LEU A 183 3.93 10.43 -23.80
CA LEU A 183 5.27 10.16 -23.28
C LEU A 183 6.39 10.70 -24.18
N SER A 184 6.16 11.08 -25.44
CA SER A 184 7.25 11.28 -26.42
C SER A 184 8.42 12.17 -25.94
N LYS A 185 8.16 13.27 -25.21
CA LYS A 185 9.24 14.14 -24.68
C LYS A 185 10.01 13.51 -23.51
N ILE A 186 9.34 12.75 -22.66
CA ILE A 186 9.93 12.13 -21.46
C ILE A 186 10.49 10.76 -21.77
N ALA A 187 9.80 9.98 -22.58
CA ALA A 187 10.25 8.75 -23.23
C ALA A 187 11.66 8.90 -23.80
N LYS A 188 11.92 9.98 -24.55
CA LYS A 188 13.26 10.30 -25.11
C LYS A 188 14.32 10.54 -24.04
N ARG A 189 13.93 10.96 -22.84
CA ARG A 189 14.84 11.22 -21.70
C ARG A 189 15.05 10.02 -20.80
N VAL A 190 14.20 8.99 -20.92
CA VAL A 190 14.29 7.80 -20.07
C VAL A 190 15.43 6.92 -20.56
N PRO A 191 16.46 6.68 -19.73
CA PRO A 191 17.57 5.83 -20.13
C PRO A 191 17.10 4.38 -20.33
N PRO A 192 17.56 3.66 -21.37
CA PRO A 192 17.13 2.28 -21.67
C PRO A 192 17.24 1.32 -20.48
N GLN A 193 18.22 1.54 -19.60
CA GLN A 193 18.44 0.75 -18.37
C GLN A 193 17.26 0.79 -17.40
N TYR A 194 16.39 1.80 -17.49
CA TYR A 194 15.12 1.85 -16.75
C TYR A 194 14.24 0.62 -17.05
N PHE A 195 14.19 0.18 -18.31
CA PHE A 195 13.41 -0.98 -18.73
C PHE A 195 13.99 -2.31 -18.24
N GLY A 196 15.25 -2.34 -17.80
CA GLY A 196 15.85 -3.47 -17.07
C GLY A 196 15.65 -3.43 -15.55
N SER A 197 15.30 -2.29 -14.98
CA SER A 197 15.19 -2.13 -13.51
C SER A 197 13.99 -2.89 -12.92
N ARG A 198 14.11 -3.42 -11.69
CA ARG A 198 12.98 -4.05 -10.99
C ARG A 198 12.11 -2.98 -10.34
N MET A 199 11.06 -2.53 -11.03
CA MET A 199 10.22 -1.41 -10.60
C MET A 199 9.74 -1.56 -9.14
N GLU A 200 9.07 -2.65 -8.83
CA GLU A 200 8.47 -2.91 -7.51
C GLU A 200 9.46 -3.04 -6.37
N LYS A 201 10.66 -3.57 -6.65
CA LYS A 201 11.66 -3.88 -5.60
C LYS A 201 12.70 -2.79 -5.43
N VAL A 202 12.90 -1.95 -6.44
CA VAL A 202 14.03 -1.04 -6.52
C VAL A 202 13.57 0.37 -6.84
N VAL A 203 12.84 0.58 -7.93
CA VAL A 203 12.53 1.95 -8.37
C VAL A 203 11.45 2.58 -7.48
N ALA A 204 10.30 1.93 -7.35
CA ALA A 204 9.15 2.48 -6.64
C ALA A 204 9.41 2.72 -5.14
N PRO A 205 10.01 1.77 -4.38
CA PRO A 205 10.31 2.03 -2.97
C PRO A 205 11.31 3.18 -2.78
N LYS A 206 12.36 3.25 -3.61
CA LYS A 206 13.37 4.31 -3.50
C LYS A 206 12.81 5.67 -3.90
N HIS A 207 11.95 5.72 -4.92
CA HIS A 207 11.25 6.94 -5.27
C HIS A 207 10.29 7.39 -4.15
N ALA A 208 9.54 6.46 -3.56
CA ALA A 208 8.66 6.76 -2.41
C ALA A 208 9.46 7.26 -1.21
N PHE A 209 10.67 6.73 -1.00
CA PHE A 209 11.58 7.22 0.02
C PHE A 209 12.01 8.67 -0.24
N LEU A 210 12.37 9.03 -1.49
CA LEU A 210 12.69 10.41 -1.84
C LEU A 210 11.52 11.36 -1.54
N MET A 211 10.30 10.95 -1.92
CA MET A 211 9.07 11.70 -1.63
C MET A 211 8.86 11.89 -0.12
N HIS A 212 9.00 10.82 0.66
CA HIS A 212 8.88 10.87 2.12
C HIS A 212 9.93 11.78 2.77
N MET A 213 11.16 11.75 2.28
CA MET A 213 12.27 12.57 2.79
C MET A 213 12.25 14.01 2.25
N GLY A 214 11.31 14.36 1.37
CA GLY A 214 11.26 15.67 0.71
C GLY A 214 12.51 15.93 -0.14
N LEU A 215 13.03 14.93 -0.84
CA LEU A 215 14.14 15.07 -1.79
C LEU A 215 13.61 15.20 -3.22
N PRO A 216 14.42 15.60 -4.22
CA PRO A 216 13.99 15.61 -5.62
C PRO A 216 13.31 14.30 -6.02
N HIS A 217 12.06 14.39 -6.45
CA HIS A 217 11.21 13.25 -6.82
C HIS A 217 10.19 13.70 -7.90
N GLY A 218 9.41 12.76 -8.44
CA GLY A 218 8.37 13.06 -9.40
C GLY A 218 8.93 13.67 -10.68
N LYS A 219 8.34 14.81 -11.10
CA LYS A 219 8.76 15.56 -12.28
C LYS A 219 10.18 16.10 -12.16
N ALA A 220 10.61 16.49 -10.96
CA ALA A 220 11.94 17.07 -10.73
C ALA A 220 13.07 16.12 -11.15
N LEU A 221 12.84 14.80 -11.14
CA LEU A 221 13.82 13.84 -11.65
C LEU A 221 14.01 13.90 -13.16
N LEU A 222 12.97 14.29 -13.90
CA LEU A 222 12.93 14.34 -15.37
C LEU A 222 13.26 15.73 -15.95
N ASP A 223 13.34 16.73 -15.09
CA ASP A 223 13.83 18.07 -15.42
C ASP A 223 15.35 18.04 -15.68
N ASN A 224 15.91 19.13 -16.23
CA ASN A 224 17.35 19.26 -16.54
C ASN A 224 17.94 18.02 -17.26
N ASP A 225 17.34 17.67 -18.40
CA ASP A 225 17.74 16.51 -19.23
C ASP A 225 17.81 15.16 -18.49
N ALA A 226 17.00 15.01 -17.45
CA ALA A 226 16.86 13.81 -16.65
C ALA A 226 18.19 13.34 -16.01
N GLU A 227 19.11 14.26 -15.71
CA GLU A 227 20.36 13.97 -15.01
C GLU A 227 20.09 13.32 -13.64
N LEU A 228 19.19 13.92 -12.85
CA LEU A 228 18.80 13.38 -11.56
C LEU A 228 18.18 11.99 -11.67
N PHE A 229 17.39 11.73 -12.71
CA PHE A 229 16.84 10.40 -12.94
C PHE A 229 17.92 9.37 -13.30
N ARG A 230 18.96 9.75 -14.05
CA ARG A 230 20.11 8.87 -14.34
C ARG A 230 20.86 8.52 -13.05
N ASP A 231 21.19 9.52 -12.23
CA ASP A 231 21.88 9.32 -10.95
C ASP A 231 21.07 8.47 -9.98
N PHE A 232 19.76 8.72 -9.94
CA PHE A 232 18.81 7.91 -9.19
C PHE A 232 18.86 6.44 -9.62
N LEU A 233 18.76 6.15 -10.93
CA LEU A 233 18.74 4.77 -11.44
C LEU A 233 20.07 4.03 -11.24
N LEU A 234 21.20 4.74 -11.27
CA LEU A 234 22.51 4.19 -10.97
C LEU A 234 22.63 3.86 -9.48
N SER A 235 22.15 4.75 -8.61
CA SER A 235 22.32 4.64 -7.17
C SER A 235 21.30 3.72 -6.50
N CYS A 236 20.07 3.62 -7.03
CA CYS A 236 18.96 2.89 -6.40
C CYS A 236 19.22 1.38 -6.26
N ARG A 237 20.16 0.82 -7.03
CA ARG A 237 20.52 -0.61 -7.01
C ARG A 237 21.22 -1.05 -5.74
N ARG A 238 21.90 -0.15 -5.02
CA ARG A 238 22.63 -0.46 -3.78
C ARG A 238 22.25 0.54 -2.70
N THR A 239 21.76 0.05 -1.57
CA THR A 239 21.30 0.91 -0.47
C THR A 239 22.36 1.92 0.00
N LYS A 240 23.64 1.51 0.08
CA LYS A 240 24.74 2.40 0.50
C LYS A 240 24.96 3.58 -0.45
N THR A 241 24.98 3.34 -1.76
CA THR A 241 25.16 4.41 -2.76
C THR A 241 23.92 5.30 -2.81
N PHE A 242 22.73 4.72 -2.69
CA PHE A 242 21.50 5.50 -2.61
C PHE A 242 21.45 6.40 -1.37
N ALA A 243 21.91 5.92 -0.21
CA ALA A 243 22.03 6.74 1.00
C ALA A 243 22.98 7.93 0.78
N ALA A 244 24.12 7.70 0.15
CA ALA A 244 25.07 8.76 -0.18
C ALA A 244 24.44 9.80 -1.11
N LEU A 245 23.77 9.36 -2.18
CA LEU A 245 23.03 10.24 -3.10
C LEU A 245 21.98 11.07 -2.36
N CYS A 246 21.19 10.46 -1.48
CA CYS A 246 20.15 11.19 -0.74
C CYS A 246 20.75 12.29 0.16
N ASN A 247 21.88 12.01 0.81
CA ASN A 247 22.58 13.02 1.63
C ASN A 247 23.25 14.11 0.78
N GLU A 248 23.71 13.78 -0.42
CA GLU A 248 24.18 14.76 -1.39
C GLU A 248 23.06 15.68 -1.85
N TRP A 249 21.94 15.11 -2.30
CA TRP A 249 20.77 15.88 -2.73
C TRP A 249 20.16 16.71 -1.61
N ARG A 250 20.15 16.20 -0.38
CA ARG A 250 19.73 16.99 0.79
C ARG A 250 20.59 18.25 0.97
N ARG A 251 21.90 18.15 0.74
CA ARG A 251 22.83 19.30 0.83
C ARG A 251 22.66 20.26 -0.34
N ALA A 252 22.43 19.74 -1.54
CA ALA A 252 22.32 20.54 -2.76
C ALA A 252 20.97 21.26 -2.91
N TYR A 253 19.88 20.58 -2.58
CA TYR A 253 18.51 21.05 -2.87
C TYR A 253 17.69 21.39 -1.62
N GLY A 254 18.17 21.03 -0.42
CA GLY A 254 17.39 21.17 0.81
C GLY A 254 16.18 20.24 0.82
N LYS A 255 15.09 20.68 1.48
CA LYS A 255 13.82 19.96 1.52
C LYS A 255 12.89 20.53 0.44
N CYS A 256 12.50 19.69 -0.51
CA CYS A 256 11.48 19.97 -1.50
C CYS A 256 10.11 19.99 -0.80
N GLU A 257 9.43 21.14 -0.86
CA GLU A 257 8.07 21.29 -0.35
C GLU A 257 7.08 20.75 -1.39
N ASP A 258 6.70 19.48 -1.26
CA ASP A 258 5.47 18.99 -1.90
C ASP A 258 4.29 19.42 -1.03
N GLU A 259 3.65 20.53 -1.41
CA GLU A 259 2.48 21.10 -0.73
C GLU A 259 1.38 20.05 -0.49
N GLY A 260 1.20 19.12 -1.45
CA GLY A 260 0.16 18.10 -1.37
C GLY A 260 0.45 17.03 -0.30
N TYR A 261 1.70 16.71 -0.03
CA TYR A 261 2.08 15.80 1.06
C TYR A 261 2.05 16.51 2.42
N GLN A 262 2.51 17.77 2.48
CA GLN A 262 2.53 18.55 3.73
C GLN A 262 1.13 18.92 4.23
N HIS A 263 0.23 19.37 3.34
CA HIS A 263 -1.15 19.72 3.71
C HIS A 263 -1.87 18.55 4.37
N LEU A 264 -1.61 17.36 3.86
CA LEU A 264 -2.25 16.12 4.26
C LEU A 264 -1.76 15.65 5.64
N LEU A 265 -0.49 15.91 5.95
CA LEU A 265 0.03 15.75 7.30
C LEU A 265 -0.58 16.77 8.29
N MET A 266 -0.81 18.00 7.83
CA MET A 266 -1.44 19.05 8.66
C MET A 266 -2.92 18.77 8.96
N GLU A 267 -3.70 18.30 7.98
CA GLU A 267 -5.14 18.01 8.15
C GLU A 267 -5.44 16.85 9.11
N GLU A 268 -4.53 15.89 9.24
CA GLU A 268 -4.71 14.74 10.13
C GLU A 268 -4.40 15.10 11.59
N GLY A 269 -3.95 16.33 11.88
CA GLY A 269 -3.47 16.71 13.21
C GLY A 269 -2.31 15.82 13.67
N ILE A 270 -1.68 15.11 12.72
CA ILE A 270 -0.46 14.38 12.95
C ILE A 270 0.57 15.48 13.10
N GLU A 271 0.98 15.76 14.34
CA GLU A 271 2.24 16.44 14.55
C GLU A 271 3.24 15.68 13.70
N ILE A 272 3.67 16.32 12.61
CA ILE A 272 4.88 15.92 11.92
C ILE A 272 5.92 16.14 12.99
N ILE A 273 6.19 15.11 13.80
CA ILE A 273 7.44 15.03 14.53
C ILE A 273 8.44 15.17 13.39
N PRO A 274 9.14 16.31 13.25
CA PRO A 274 10.03 16.52 12.12
C PRO A 274 11.00 15.37 12.18
N SER A 275 10.80 14.36 11.32
CA SER A 275 11.36 13.02 11.60
C SER A 275 12.87 13.01 11.50
N ASP A 276 13.43 14.09 10.95
CA ASP A 276 14.82 14.40 10.94
C ASP A 276 14.99 15.84 11.45
N ARG A 277 15.87 16.00 12.45
CA ARG A 277 16.61 17.26 12.57
C ARG A 277 17.21 17.54 11.19
N PRO A 278 17.26 18.79 10.70
CA PRO A 278 17.74 19.11 9.35
C PRO A 278 19.12 18.52 9.00
N ASN A 279 19.88 18.08 10.01
CA ASN A 279 21.21 17.51 9.91
C ASN A 279 21.30 16.00 10.20
N GLU A 280 20.18 15.29 10.37
CA GLU A 280 20.24 13.84 10.59
C GLU A 280 20.71 13.14 9.31
N LEU A 281 21.70 12.26 9.42
CA LEU A 281 22.24 11.55 8.26
C LEU A 281 21.28 10.46 7.79
N ILE A 282 20.98 10.40 6.49
CA ILE A 282 20.26 9.28 5.89
C ILE A 282 21.19 8.08 5.87
N THR A 283 20.92 7.09 6.73
CA THR A 283 21.72 5.87 6.80
C THR A 283 21.14 4.77 5.90
N PRO A 284 21.95 3.79 5.46
CA PRO A 284 21.43 2.63 4.74
C PRO A 284 20.36 1.85 5.52
N LYS A 285 20.47 1.79 6.86
CA LYS A 285 19.49 1.11 7.71
C LYS A 285 18.11 1.76 7.66
N LYS A 286 18.03 3.09 7.59
CA LYS A 286 16.76 3.83 7.40
C LYS A 286 16.10 3.42 6.09
N ILE A 287 16.88 3.36 5.02
CA ILE A 287 16.40 3.00 3.69
C ILE A 287 15.95 1.53 3.66
N ASP A 288 16.73 0.60 4.20
CA ASP A 288 16.35 -0.83 4.23
C ASP A 288 15.10 -1.06 5.09
N ALA A 289 14.95 -0.31 6.19
CA ALA A 289 13.73 -0.31 6.99
C ALA A 289 12.53 0.17 6.17
N PHE A 290 12.65 1.30 5.47
CA PHE A 290 11.59 1.81 4.61
C PHE A 290 11.23 0.82 3.49
N ASP A 291 12.21 0.23 2.81
CA ASP A 291 11.98 -0.80 1.79
C ASP A 291 11.19 -1.96 2.37
N GLY A 292 11.54 -2.41 3.58
CA GLY A 292 10.83 -3.48 4.29
C GLY A 292 9.37 -3.12 4.59
N LEU A 293 9.10 -1.88 4.97
CA LEU A 293 7.75 -1.36 5.22
C LEU A 293 6.94 -1.25 3.93
N PHE A 294 7.51 -0.63 2.90
CA PHE A 294 6.89 -0.47 1.59
C PHE A 294 6.60 -1.83 0.94
N ALA A 295 7.50 -2.80 1.13
CA ALA A 295 7.30 -4.17 0.71
C ALA A 295 6.12 -4.86 1.40
N ARG A 296 5.67 -4.44 2.58
CA ARG A 296 4.47 -5.10 3.17
C ARG A 296 3.20 -4.79 2.37
N GLY A 297 3.22 -3.72 1.58
CA GLY A 297 2.13 -3.35 0.68
C GLY A 297 0.94 -2.73 1.41
N ILE A 298 -0.06 -2.33 0.62
CA ILE A 298 -1.14 -1.44 1.08
C ILE A 298 -2.06 -2.14 2.08
N LEU A 299 -2.28 -3.44 1.92
CA LEU A 299 -3.11 -4.23 2.84
C LEU A 299 -2.52 -4.29 4.25
N ALA A 300 -1.20 -4.39 4.39
CA ALA A 300 -0.56 -4.37 5.70
C ALA A 300 -0.67 -2.99 6.36
N ALA A 301 -0.46 -1.92 5.58
CA ALA A 301 -0.64 -0.55 6.04
C ALA A 301 -2.10 -0.30 6.49
N SER A 302 -3.10 -0.74 5.72
CA SER A 302 -4.53 -0.62 6.08
C SER A 302 -4.93 -1.40 7.33
N ARG A 303 -4.21 -2.47 7.69
CA ARG A 303 -4.44 -3.20 8.94
C ARG A 303 -3.72 -2.58 10.14
N ASN A 304 -2.99 -1.49 9.91
CA ASN A 304 -2.00 -0.98 10.85
C ASN A 304 -1.01 -2.08 11.32
N ASP A 305 -0.69 -3.05 10.45
CA ASP A 305 0.24 -4.15 10.72
C ASP A 305 1.69 -3.70 10.47
N MET A 306 1.98 -2.51 11.00
CA MET A 306 3.28 -1.84 10.97
C MET A 306 3.87 -1.94 12.37
N ASP A 307 3.91 -3.16 12.92
CA ASP A 307 4.26 -3.46 14.32
C ASP A 307 5.57 -2.79 14.77
N PRO A 308 5.53 -1.83 15.72
CA PRO A 308 6.69 -1.12 16.26
C PRO A 308 7.78 -2.03 16.86
N GLN A 309 7.42 -3.25 17.26
CA GLN A 309 8.38 -4.23 17.77
C GLN A 309 9.32 -4.77 16.68
N ASN A 310 8.97 -4.54 15.43
CA ASN A 310 9.86 -4.84 14.32
C ASN A 310 11.05 -3.87 14.34
N GLN A 311 12.26 -4.38 14.52
CA GLN A 311 13.52 -3.62 14.61
C GLN A 311 13.66 -2.57 13.49
N HIS A 312 13.05 -2.81 12.33
CA HIS A 312 13.02 -1.86 11.22
C HIS A 312 12.35 -0.51 11.54
N LEU A 313 11.27 -0.48 12.32
CA LEU A 313 10.55 0.78 12.62
C LEU A 313 11.29 1.69 13.59
N GLN A 314 12.25 1.16 14.34
CA GLN A 314 13.12 1.98 15.19
C GLN A 314 13.95 2.97 14.36
N HIS A 315 14.10 2.72 13.06
CA HIS A 315 14.89 3.57 12.16
C HIS A 315 14.04 4.51 11.31
N MET A 316 12.72 4.33 11.26
CA MET A 316 11.83 5.11 10.39
C MET A 316 10.50 5.40 11.08
N ASN A 317 10.20 6.69 11.25
CA ASN A 317 8.92 7.17 11.75
C ASN A 317 7.93 7.35 10.58
N VAL A 318 7.36 6.24 10.11
CA VAL A 318 6.33 6.26 9.05
C VAL A 318 5.02 5.70 9.58
N THR A 319 3.96 6.49 9.53
CA THR A 319 2.61 6.07 9.93
C THR A 319 1.96 5.18 8.86
N ALA A 320 0.90 4.45 9.25
CA ALA A 320 0.08 3.70 8.31
C ALA A 320 -0.53 4.61 7.22
N SER A 321 -1.09 5.77 7.58
CA SER A 321 -1.66 6.75 6.63
C SER A 321 -0.64 7.22 5.60
N GLN A 322 0.56 7.57 6.06
CA GLN A 322 1.67 7.97 5.19
C GLN A 322 2.06 6.84 4.23
N MET A 323 2.13 5.60 4.71
CA MET A 323 2.46 4.46 3.86
C MET A 323 1.36 4.18 2.83
N ILE A 324 0.07 4.27 3.19
CA ILE A 324 -1.05 4.16 2.23
C ILE A 324 -0.98 5.24 1.16
N TYR A 325 -0.72 6.49 1.57
CA TYR A 325 -0.55 7.60 0.64
C TYR A 325 0.58 7.30 -0.36
N LEU A 326 1.76 6.95 0.13
CA LEU A 326 2.92 6.65 -0.70
C LEU A 326 2.62 5.49 -1.64
N LEU A 327 2.10 4.37 -1.13
CA LEU A 327 1.76 3.19 -1.94
C LEU A 327 0.74 3.51 -3.04
N THR A 328 -0.28 4.31 -2.73
CA THR A 328 -1.31 4.72 -3.70
C THR A 328 -0.73 5.65 -4.77
N LYS A 329 0.12 6.61 -4.40
CA LYS A 329 0.85 7.47 -5.34
C LYS A 329 1.78 6.67 -6.26
N HIS A 330 2.20 5.49 -5.83
CA HIS A 330 3.04 4.55 -6.57
C HIS A 330 2.24 3.41 -7.20
N GLY A 331 0.92 3.60 -7.39
CA GLY A 331 0.09 2.72 -8.21
C GLY A 331 -0.40 1.46 -7.50
N SER A 332 -0.40 1.43 -6.17
CA SER A 332 -1.16 0.41 -5.44
C SER A 332 -2.65 0.57 -5.70
N ASN A 333 -3.36 -0.56 -5.69
CA ASN A 333 -4.80 -0.57 -5.91
C ASN A 333 -5.55 -0.21 -4.61
N PRO A 334 -6.22 0.96 -4.51
CA PRO A 334 -7.00 1.29 -3.32
C PRO A 334 -8.26 0.40 -3.18
N LEU A 335 -8.65 -0.29 -4.25
CA LEU A 335 -9.76 -1.26 -4.28
C LEU A 335 -9.30 -2.70 -4.00
N GLU A 336 -8.06 -2.90 -3.55
CA GLU A 336 -7.57 -4.23 -3.20
C GLU A 336 -8.46 -4.86 -2.10
N ARG A 337 -8.66 -6.16 -2.22
CA ARG A 337 -9.37 -6.97 -1.24
C ARG A 337 -8.47 -8.11 -0.81
N ASP A 338 -8.60 -8.51 0.44
CA ASP A 338 -7.88 -9.68 0.92
C ASP A 338 -8.51 -10.99 0.44
N VAL A 339 -7.96 -12.12 0.87
CA VAL A 339 -8.44 -13.46 0.51
C VAL A 339 -9.86 -13.80 1.01
N ARG A 340 -10.47 -12.94 1.82
CA ARG A 340 -11.85 -13.05 2.32
C ARG A 340 -12.75 -11.99 1.66
N ASP A 341 -12.25 -11.37 0.60
CA ASP A 341 -12.87 -10.25 -0.11
C ASP A 341 -13.17 -9.05 0.78
N ILE A 342 -12.40 -8.85 1.86
CA ILE A 342 -12.53 -7.66 2.72
C ILE A 342 -11.68 -6.53 2.13
N SER A 343 -12.30 -5.37 1.90
CA SER A 343 -11.61 -4.21 1.33
C SER A 343 -10.67 -3.52 2.32
N LEU A 344 -9.70 -2.78 1.78
CA LEU A 344 -8.77 -1.93 2.56
C LEU A 344 -9.47 -0.95 3.50
N LEU A 345 -10.64 -0.42 3.09
CA LEU A 345 -11.43 0.50 3.89
C LEU A 345 -12.02 -0.15 5.14
N HIS A 346 -12.47 -1.40 5.06
CA HIS A 346 -12.95 -2.14 6.24
C HIS A 346 -11.81 -2.38 7.23
N TRP A 347 -10.63 -2.76 6.73
CA TRP A 347 -9.44 -2.93 7.56
C TRP A 347 -9.00 -1.63 8.23
N SER A 348 -8.95 -0.52 7.49
CA SER A 348 -8.52 0.79 8.03
C SER A 348 -9.50 1.33 9.07
N ALA A 349 -10.81 1.17 8.81
CA ALA A 349 -11.85 1.56 9.76
C ALA A 349 -11.83 0.69 11.02
N GLY A 350 -11.67 -0.63 10.85
CA GLY A 350 -11.52 -1.56 11.95
C GLY A 350 -10.26 -1.30 12.76
N ALA A 351 -9.14 -0.89 12.15
CA ALA A 351 -7.92 -0.53 12.87
C ALA A 351 -7.99 0.85 13.57
N GLY A 352 -9.08 1.59 13.39
CA GLY A 352 -9.25 2.92 13.97
C GLY A 352 -8.38 4.00 13.33
N GLU A 353 -7.80 3.72 12.17
CA GLU A 353 -6.87 4.61 11.50
C GLU A 353 -7.64 5.55 10.55
N LEU A 354 -7.96 6.73 11.07
CA LEU A 354 -8.75 7.74 10.38
C LEU A 354 -8.04 8.33 9.16
N GLY A 355 -6.74 8.55 9.22
CA GLY A 355 -5.97 9.12 8.13
C GLY A 355 -5.91 8.20 6.92
N SER A 356 -5.50 6.95 7.15
CA SER A 356 -5.57 5.82 6.23
C SER A 356 -6.94 5.69 5.57
N LEU A 357 -8.03 5.81 6.36
CA LEU A 357 -9.39 5.78 5.82
C LEU A 357 -9.65 6.95 4.86
N ARG A 358 -9.29 8.19 5.25
CA ARG A 358 -9.43 9.37 4.39
C ARG A 358 -8.62 9.24 3.09
N GLN A 359 -7.38 8.75 3.18
CA GLN A 359 -6.51 8.52 2.02
C GLN A 359 -7.12 7.54 1.03
N LEU A 360 -7.62 6.41 1.52
CA LEU A 360 -8.26 5.40 0.68
C LEU A 360 -9.53 5.94 0.03
N ILE A 361 -10.37 6.68 0.77
CA ILE A 361 -11.59 7.30 0.22
C ILE A 361 -11.23 8.29 -0.88
N ALA A 362 -10.25 9.16 -0.65
CA ALA A 362 -9.79 10.12 -1.66
C ALA A 362 -9.20 9.44 -2.91
N ALA A 363 -8.72 8.21 -2.77
CA ALA A 363 -8.19 7.42 -3.88
C ALA A 363 -9.25 6.66 -4.69
N LEU A 364 -10.48 6.55 -4.18
CA LEU A 364 -11.60 5.89 -4.87
C LEU A 364 -12.17 6.78 -5.99
N PRO A 365 -12.57 6.21 -7.14
CA PRO A 365 -13.17 6.97 -8.23
C PRO A 365 -14.51 7.61 -7.85
N GLY A 366 -15.35 6.93 -7.05
CA GLY A 366 -16.59 7.50 -6.52
C GLY A 366 -16.45 8.15 -5.14
N GLY A 367 -15.20 8.30 -4.66
CA GLY A 367 -14.88 8.91 -3.38
C GLY A 367 -15.71 8.36 -2.21
N MET A 368 -16.39 9.28 -1.53
CA MET A 368 -17.23 9.00 -0.37
C MET A 368 -18.41 8.08 -0.69
N GLU A 369 -19.10 8.31 -1.81
CA GLU A 369 -20.31 7.56 -2.15
C GLU A 369 -20.02 6.09 -2.39
N GLU A 370 -18.91 5.80 -3.08
CA GLU A 370 -18.46 4.44 -3.30
C GLU A 370 -18.07 3.78 -1.98
N ALA A 371 -17.34 4.48 -1.11
CA ALA A 371 -16.97 3.96 0.20
C ALA A 371 -18.19 3.54 1.03
N VAL A 372 -19.23 4.38 1.11
CA VAL A 372 -20.47 4.09 1.86
C VAL A 372 -21.21 2.86 1.30
N ARG A 373 -21.10 2.58 0.00
CA ARG A 373 -21.76 1.43 -0.64
C ARG A 373 -21.00 0.12 -0.45
N LEU A 374 -19.72 0.16 -0.10
CA LEU A 374 -18.93 -1.07 0.09
C LEU A 374 -19.49 -1.93 1.23
N ARG A 375 -19.54 -3.23 0.96
CA ARG A 375 -19.94 -4.26 1.91
C ARG A 375 -18.89 -5.37 1.87
N ALA A 376 -18.62 -5.98 3.02
CA ALA A 376 -17.85 -7.20 3.12
C ALA A 376 -18.64 -8.37 2.53
N ASP A 377 -18.02 -9.15 1.66
CA ASP A 377 -18.74 -10.18 0.89
C ASP A 377 -19.25 -11.33 1.78
N ARG A 378 -18.58 -11.60 2.91
CA ARG A 378 -18.88 -12.73 3.79
C ARG A 378 -20.18 -12.54 4.58
N ASP A 379 -20.42 -11.35 5.10
CA ASP A 379 -21.48 -11.06 6.08
C ASP A 379 -22.28 -9.79 5.75
N GLY A 380 -21.95 -9.10 4.66
CA GLY A 380 -22.56 -7.83 4.30
C GLY A 380 -22.22 -6.71 5.28
N ALA A 381 -21.23 -6.86 6.16
CA ALA A 381 -20.84 -5.82 7.09
C ALA A 381 -20.35 -4.59 6.31
N SER A 382 -20.79 -3.41 6.74
CA SER A 382 -20.29 -2.14 6.22
C SER A 382 -19.02 -1.70 6.98
N ILE A 383 -18.36 -0.67 6.45
CA ILE A 383 -17.20 -0.02 7.09
C ILE A 383 -17.55 0.46 8.52
N LEU A 384 -18.79 0.92 8.77
CA LEU A 384 -19.22 1.34 10.11
C LEU A 384 -19.24 0.18 11.11
N HIS A 385 -19.72 -0.98 10.68
CA HIS A 385 -19.75 -2.17 11.54
C HIS A 385 -18.34 -2.57 11.95
N TRP A 386 -17.37 -2.49 11.03
CA TRP A 386 -15.97 -2.75 11.32
C TRP A 386 -15.36 -1.71 12.26
N ALA A 387 -15.66 -0.42 12.04
CA ALA A 387 -15.24 0.65 12.96
C ALA A 387 -15.81 0.46 14.37
N ALA A 388 -17.08 0.07 14.49
CA ALA A 388 -17.75 -0.12 15.78
C ALA A 388 -17.27 -1.39 16.52
N ALA A 389 -16.93 -2.44 15.79
CA ALA A 389 -16.36 -3.65 16.39
C ALA A 389 -14.89 -3.48 16.79
N GLY A 390 -14.13 -2.75 15.98
CA GLY A 390 -12.66 -2.70 16.07
C GLY A 390 -12.01 -3.98 15.52
N SER A 391 -10.82 -3.81 14.95
CA SER A 391 -9.98 -4.91 14.50
C SER A 391 -8.49 -4.59 14.67
N GLU A 392 -7.74 -5.61 15.07
CA GLU A 392 -6.29 -5.62 15.04
C GLU A 392 -5.81 -6.59 13.95
N ALA A 393 -4.51 -6.58 13.65
CA ALA A 393 -3.92 -7.52 12.69
C ALA A 393 -4.25 -9.00 13.00
N LYS A 394 -4.49 -9.35 14.26
CA LYS A 394 -4.72 -10.72 14.73
C LYS A 394 -6.06 -10.94 15.45
N ALA A 395 -6.82 -9.89 15.73
CA ALA A 395 -8.06 -9.95 16.51
C ALA A 395 -9.18 -9.11 15.88
N PHE A 396 -10.43 -9.47 16.14
CA PHE A 396 -11.61 -8.71 15.73
C PHE A 396 -12.52 -8.55 16.95
N GLY A 397 -13.20 -7.41 17.09
CA GLY A 397 -13.97 -7.10 18.28
C GLY A 397 -13.13 -6.54 19.43
N CYS A 398 -12.04 -5.83 19.13
CA CYS A 398 -11.13 -5.27 20.14
C CYS A 398 -11.62 -3.96 20.79
N GLY A 399 -12.82 -3.50 20.43
CA GLY A 399 -13.41 -2.25 20.92
C GLY A 399 -13.51 -1.22 19.80
N GLY A 400 -14.66 -0.56 19.71
CA GLY A 400 -14.96 0.35 18.60
C GLY A 400 -14.15 1.64 18.59
N HIS A 401 -13.90 2.16 17.38
CA HIS A 401 -13.15 3.38 17.14
C HIS A 401 -14.09 4.56 16.91
N ILE A 402 -14.50 5.21 18.00
CA ILE A 402 -15.50 6.30 17.97
C ILE A 402 -15.13 7.44 17.02
N ASN A 403 -13.84 7.76 16.89
CA ASN A 403 -13.37 8.81 15.98
C ASN A 403 -13.64 8.45 14.51
N VAL A 404 -13.53 7.18 14.15
CA VAL A 404 -13.90 6.69 12.81
C VAL A 404 -15.43 6.70 12.67
N CYS A 405 -16.19 6.23 13.65
CA CYS A 405 -17.65 6.24 13.61
C CYS A 405 -18.25 7.66 13.49
N LYS A 406 -17.55 8.68 13.99
CA LYS A 406 -17.95 10.10 13.90
C LYS A 406 -17.67 10.75 12.55
N VAL A 407 -16.93 10.09 11.65
CA VAL A 407 -16.64 10.68 10.35
C VAL A 407 -17.93 10.89 9.58
N ARG A 408 -18.06 12.06 8.93
CA ARG A 408 -19.25 12.46 8.14
C ARG A 408 -19.71 11.42 7.10
N ILE A 409 -18.87 10.45 6.74
CA ILE A 409 -19.23 9.21 6.01
C ILE A 409 -20.60 8.68 6.51
N PHE A 410 -20.82 8.68 7.82
CA PHE A 410 -21.96 8.00 8.45
C PHE A 410 -23.17 8.92 8.68
N HIS A 411 -23.00 10.23 8.53
CA HIS A 411 -24.11 11.19 8.67
C HIS A 411 -25.05 11.18 7.45
N ILE A 412 -24.55 10.81 6.26
CA ILE A 412 -25.35 10.73 5.02
C ILE A 412 -26.28 9.50 5.02
N SER A 413 -25.99 8.47 5.83
CA SER A 413 -26.81 7.25 5.98
C SER A 413 -27.64 7.22 7.28
N SER A 414 -27.93 8.38 7.88
CA SER A 414 -28.55 8.48 9.21
C SER A 414 -29.97 7.93 9.30
N SER A 415 -30.69 7.75 8.18
CA SER A 415 -31.98 7.02 8.17
C SER A 415 -31.83 5.50 8.33
N PHE A 416 -30.62 4.94 8.17
CA PHE A 416 -30.37 3.48 8.17
C PHE A 416 -29.46 2.99 9.31
N CYS A 417 -28.66 3.86 9.94
CA CYS A 417 -27.59 3.45 10.86
C CYS A 417 -27.99 3.21 12.32
N ALA A 418 -28.99 3.93 12.86
CA ALA A 418 -29.31 3.85 14.29
C ALA A 418 -29.70 2.43 14.74
N SER A 419 -30.45 1.70 13.90
CA SER A 419 -30.83 0.31 14.16
C SER A 419 -29.68 -0.69 14.02
N SER A 420 -28.65 -0.36 13.23
CA SER A 420 -27.51 -1.25 12.94
C SER A 420 -26.44 -1.19 14.05
N ILE A 421 -26.17 0.00 14.58
CA ILE A 421 -25.24 0.16 15.72
C ILE A 421 -25.74 -0.60 16.95
N LEU A 422 -27.05 -0.51 17.25
CA LEU A 422 -27.68 -1.24 18.36
C LEU A 422 -27.68 -2.77 18.18
N ARG A 423 -27.68 -3.29 16.94
CA ARG A 423 -27.61 -4.74 16.69
C ARG A 423 -26.20 -5.31 16.86
N CYS A 424 -25.17 -4.55 16.53
CA CYS A 424 -23.79 -5.02 16.64
C CYS A 424 -23.22 -4.95 18.06
N THR A 425 -23.77 -4.11 18.93
CA THR A 425 -23.41 -4.11 20.36
C THR A 425 -24.13 -5.21 21.17
N ASN A 426 -25.12 -5.88 20.57
CA ASN A 426 -25.94 -6.93 21.21
C ASN A 426 -25.56 -8.35 20.76
N LEU A 427 -24.50 -8.52 19.95
CA LEU A 427 -23.86 -9.79 19.60
C LEU A 427 -22.50 -9.86 20.29
#